data_AF-A0AAW3B1F3-F1
#
_entry.id   AF-A0AAW3B1F3-F1
#
_cell.length_a   1.000
_cell.length_b   1.000
_cell.length_c   1.000
_cell.angle_alpha   90.00
_cell.angle_beta   90.00
_cell.angle_gamma   90.00
#
_symmetry.space_group_name_H-M   'P 1'
#
loop_
_entity.id
_entity.type
_entity.pdbx_description
1 polymer ?
#
loop_
_entity_poly.entity_id
_entity_poly.type
_entity_poly.pdbx_seq_one_letter_code
_entity_poly.pdbx_strand_id
1 'polypeptide(L)'
;MVFQKKKAEVSIRTSQFKVNKLLNRKQFVVEVSHPHWCGTVPTQLIRKKLATLYKVPDENQVSIFGFKTKFGGGKTTGFGLIYDDFASLKRYEPNYRKTRMGFGKPQLPARKSVKERRNRNKKLRGKAKGKQVAKKK
;
A
#
# COMPACT_ATOMS: atom_id res chain seq x y z
N MET A 1 -23.31 32.04 -1.45
CA MET A 1 -23.16 30.57 -1.59
C MET A 1 -23.01 30.28 -3.07
N VAL A 2 -21.78 30.12 -3.58
CA VAL A 2 -21.55 29.98 -5.03
C VAL A 2 -21.89 28.56 -5.45
N PHE A 3 -22.95 28.40 -6.24
CA PHE A 3 -23.38 27.15 -6.83
C PHE A 3 -22.29 26.66 -7.82
N GLN A 4 -21.56 25.61 -7.48
CA GLN A 4 -20.57 25.03 -8.39
C GLN A 4 -21.28 24.28 -9.53
N LYS A 5 -21.13 24.79 -10.76
CA LYS A 5 -21.80 24.30 -11.98
C LYS A 5 -21.29 22.94 -12.50
N LYS A 6 -20.22 22.38 -11.94
CA LYS A 6 -19.60 21.10 -12.35
C LYS A 6 -19.01 20.34 -11.17
N LYS A 7 -19.07 18.99 -11.21
CA LYS A 7 -18.37 18.13 -10.23
C LYS A 7 -16.85 18.38 -10.30
N ALA A 8 -16.18 18.30 -9.15
CA ALA A 8 -14.73 18.51 -9.06
C ALA A 8 -13.98 17.52 -9.97
N GLU A 9 -13.20 18.07 -10.90
CA GLU A 9 -12.47 17.29 -11.88
C GLU A 9 -11.10 16.88 -11.32
N VAL A 10 -10.80 15.58 -11.43
CA VAL A 10 -9.52 15.02 -10.97
C VAL A 10 -8.71 14.61 -12.20
N SER A 11 -7.58 15.26 -12.45
CA SER A 11 -6.63 14.84 -13.48
C SER A 11 -5.42 14.16 -12.85
N ILE A 12 -4.85 13.19 -13.56
CA ILE A 12 -3.69 12.43 -13.12
C ILE A 12 -2.61 12.56 -14.19
N ARG A 13 -1.40 12.88 -13.75
CA ARG A 13 -0.19 12.87 -14.55
C ARG A 13 0.82 11.93 -13.91
N THR A 14 1.56 11.21 -14.73
CA THR A 14 2.66 10.35 -14.27
C THR A 14 3.99 10.94 -14.70
N SER A 15 4.95 10.98 -13.78
CA SER A 15 6.31 11.46 -14.03
C SER A 15 7.32 10.37 -13.65
N GLN A 16 8.55 10.50 -14.17
CA GLN A 16 9.68 9.61 -13.87
C GLN A 16 9.33 8.11 -14.02
N PHE A 17 8.82 7.74 -15.20
CA PHE A 17 8.36 6.38 -15.46
C PHE A 17 9.53 5.43 -15.72
N LYS A 18 9.59 4.32 -14.97
CA LYS A 18 10.60 3.28 -15.09
C LYS A 18 9.95 1.90 -15.21
N VAL A 19 10.30 1.17 -16.26
CA VAL A 19 9.92 -0.23 -16.43
C VAL A 19 10.96 -1.11 -15.74
N ASN A 20 10.54 -1.94 -14.78
CA ASN A 20 11.42 -2.86 -14.06
C ASN A 20 11.02 -4.31 -14.34
N LYS A 21 11.72 -4.93 -15.30
CA LYS A 21 11.50 -6.33 -15.72
C LYS A 21 11.89 -7.37 -14.66
N LEU A 22 12.80 -7.05 -13.73
CA LEU A 22 13.21 -8.01 -12.68
C LEU A 22 12.08 -8.31 -11.69
N LEU A 23 11.11 -7.39 -11.57
CA LEU A 23 10.02 -7.46 -10.60
C LEU A 23 8.64 -7.47 -11.29
N ASN A 24 8.60 -7.63 -12.62
CA ASN A 24 7.38 -7.60 -13.44
C ASN A 24 6.48 -6.42 -13.10
N ARG A 25 7.07 -5.21 -13.02
CA ARG A 25 6.32 -4.00 -12.66
C ARG A 25 6.87 -2.74 -13.31
N LYS A 26 5.97 -1.79 -13.53
CA LYS A 26 6.25 -0.40 -13.89
C LYS A 26 6.19 0.45 -12.63
N GLN A 27 7.08 1.44 -12.52
CA GLN A 27 7.23 2.30 -11.35
C GLN A 27 7.23 3.75 -11.80
N PHE A 28 6.47 4.60 -11.11
CA PHE A 28 6.35 6.00 -11.50
C PHE A 28 5.90 6.87 -10.33
N VAL A 29 6.14 8.16 -10.47
CA VAL A 29 5.58 9.19 -9.60
C VAL A 29 4.21 9.58 -10.15
N VAL A 30 3.23 9.73 -9.25
CA VAL A 30 1.85 10.13 -9.56
C VAL A 30 1.63 11.54 -9.05
N GLU A 31 1.25 12.42 -9.96
CA GLU A 31 0.78 13.76 -9.64
C GLU A 31 -0.72 13.84 -9.92
N VAL A 32 -1.49 14.14 -8.88
CA VAL A 32 -2.94 14.32 -8.97
C VAL A 32 -3.25 15.79 -8.83
N SER A 33 -3.92 16.36 -9.82
CA SER A 33 -4.47 17.72 -9.75
C SER A 33 -5.98 17.62 -9.60
N HIS A 34 -6.51 18.23 -8.56
CA HIS A 34 -7.92 18.15 -8.16
C HIS A 34 -8.42 19.51 -7.66
N PRO A 35 -8.49 20.52 -8.55
CA PRO A 35 -9.00 21.83 -8.16
C PRO A 35 -10.45 21.73 -7.69
N HIS A 36 -10.76 22.41 -6.59
CA HIS A 36 -12.09 22.44 -5.97
C HIS A 36 -12.64 21.09 -5.49
N TRP A 37 -11.81 20.05 -5.39
CA TRP A 37 -12.20 18.82 -4.69
C TRP A 37 -12.29 19.09 -3.19
N CYS A 38 -13.41 18.73 -2.58
CA CYS A 38 -13.59 18.85 -1.14
C CYS A 38 -12.70 17.83 -0.42
N GLY A 39 -11.59 18.29 0.14
CA GLY A 39 -10.66 17.45 0.92
C GLY A 39 -9.63 16.71 0.05
N THR A 40 -9.44 15.42 0.31
CA THR A 40 -8.45 14.60 -0.41
C THR A 40 -9.13 13.59 -1.34
N VAL A 41 -8.47 13.30 -2.47
CA VAL A 41 -8.96 12.30 -3.42
C VAL A 41 -8.67 10.89 -2.86
N PRO A 42 -9.69 10.02 -2.73
CA PRO A 42 -9.49 8.67 -2.26
C PRO A 42 -8.66 7.85 -3.27
N THR A 43 -7.82 6.96 -2.74
CA THR A 43 -6.88 6.17 -3.56
C THR A 43 -7.59 5.22 -4.54
N GLN A 44 -8.82 4.79 -4.23
CA GLN A 44 -9.63 3.94 -5.11
C GLN A 44 -9.94 4.63 -6.45
N LEU A 45 -10.25 5.93 -6.43
CA LEU A 45 -10.51 6.70 -7.66
C LEU A 45 -9.25 6.83 -8.51
N ILE A 46 -8.11 7.06 -7.85
CA ILE A 46 -6.81 7.18 -8.53
C ILE A 46 -6.42 5.84 -9.16
N ARG A 47 -6.65 4.73 -8.44
CA ARG A 47 -6.42 3.36 -8.93
C ARG A 47 -7.24 3.06 -10.17
N LYS A 48 -8.53 3.35 -10.13
CA LYS A 48 -9.45 3.21 -11.27
C LYS A 48 -8.95 3.98 -12.49
N LYS A 49 -8.63 5.26 -12.31
CA LYS A 49 -8.15 6.10 -13.41
C LYS A 49 -6.80 5.62 -13.97
N LEU A 50 -5.87 5.18 -13.13
CA LEU A 50 -4.60 4.63 -13.60
C LEU A 50 -4.77 3.31 -14.36
N ALA A 51 -5.67 2.44 -13.90
CA ALA A 51 -6.00 1.20 -14.60
C ALA A 51 -6.57 1.49 -16.00
N THR A 52 -7.51 2.44 -16.12
CA THR A 52 -8.06 2.84 -17.42
C THR A 52 -7.03 3.52 -18.32
N LEU A 53 -6.18 4.41 -17.77
CA LEU A 53 -5.18 5.15 -18.54
C LEU A 53 -4.13 4.23 -19.19
N TYR A 54 -3.69 3.21 -18.45
CA TYR A 54 -2.69 2.26 -18.93
C TYR A 54 -3.28 0.95 -19.46
N LYS A 55 -4.61 0.86 -19.60
CA LYS A 55 -5.33 -0.32 -20.08
C LYS A 55 -4.95 -1.60 -19.31
N VAL A 56 -4.87 -1.48 -18.00
CA VAL A 56 -4.59 -2.60 -17.09
C VAL A 56 -5.88 -3.39 -16.88
N PRO A 57 -5.88 -4.73 -17.03
CA PRO A 57 -7.11 -5.53 -16.99
C PRO A 57 -7.75 -5.57 -15.58
N ASP A 58 -6.94 -5.58 -14.52
CA ASP A 58 -7.41 -5.62 -13.14
C ASP A 58 -6.88 -4.42 -12.35
N GLU A 59 -7.78 -3.67 -11.71
CA GLU A 59 -7.44 -2.56 -10.83
C GLU A 59 -6.50 -2.98 -9.71
N ASN A 60 -6.62 -4.22 -9.22
CA ASN A 60 -5.78 -4.72 -8.12
C ASN A 60 -4.31 -4.87 -8.51
N GLN A 61 -3.98 -4.92 -9.79
CA GLN A 61 -2.58 -4.89 -10.26
C GLN A 61 -1.93 -3.51 -10.06
N VAL A 62 -2.70 -2.47 -9.74
CA VAL A 62 -2.24 -1.10 -9.52
C VAL A 62 -2.11 -0.81 -8.02
N SER A 63 -0.86 -0.79 -7.53
CA SER A 63 -0.54 -0.41 -6.15
C SER A 63 -0.14 1.06 -6.09
N ILE A 64 -0.79 1.85 -5.22
CA ILE A 64 -0.48 3.26 -5.04
C ILE A 64 -0.22 3.56 -3.56
N PHE A 65 0.79 4.35 -3.26
CA PHE A 65 1.18 4.66 -1.88
C PHE A 65 1.92 5.99 -1.74
N GLY A 66 2.08 6.44 -0.50
CA GLY A 66 2.94 7.58 -0.17
C GLY A 66 2.41 8.93 -0.63
N PHE A 67 1.08 9.12 -0.69
CA PHE A 67 0.50 10.40 -1.06
C PHE A 67 0.77 11.48 -0.01
N LYS A 68 1.19 12.66 -0.49
CA LYS A 68 1.35 13.89 0.28
C LYS A 68 0.69 15.03 -0.48
N THR A 69 -0.20 15.75 0.20
CA THR A 69 -0.87 16.93 -0.32
C THR A 69 0.08 18.12 -0.28
N LYS A 70 0.12 18.92 -1.35
CA LYS A 70 0.87 20.18 -1.33
C LYS A 70 0.16 21.17 -0.40
N PHE A 71 0.94 21.99 0.32
CA PHE A 71 0.39 23.13 1.06
C PHE A 71 -0.36 24.07 0.09
N GLY A 72 -1.54 24.53 0.50
CA GLY A 72 -2.47 25.25 -0.37
C GLY A 72 -3.49 24.38 -1.12
N GLY A 73 -3.39 23.05 -1.06
CA GLY A 73 -4.39 22.13 -1.61
C GLY A 73 -4.36 21.98 -3.14
N GLY A 74 -5.36 21.29 -3.70
CA GLY A 74 -5.56 21.13 -5.16
C GLY A 74 -4.52 20.29 -5.92
N LYS A 75 -3.39 19.95 -5.29
CA LYS A 75 -2.35 19.07 -5.84
C LYS A 75 -1.89 18.05 -4.79
N THR A 76 -1.68 16.81 -5.21
CA THR A 76 -1.14 15.74 -4.37
C THR A 76 -0.14 14.92 -5.17
N THR A 77 0.99 14.60 -4.56
CA THR A 77 2.02 13.75 -5.17
C THR A 77 2.13 12.43 -4.41
N GLY A 78 2.42 11.35 -5.11
CA GLY A 78 2.60 10.02 -4.53
C GLY A 78 3.33 9.09 -5.50
N PHE A 79 3.35 7.80 -5.18
CA PHE A 79 4.03 6.79 -5.99
C PHE A 79 3.03 5.74 -6.47
N GLY A 80 3.20 5.30 -7.71
CA GLY A 80 2.36 4.28 -8.34
C GLY A 80 3.21 3.13 -8.88
N LEU A 81 2.67 1.93 -8.76
CA LEU A 81 3.20 0.71 -9.34
C LEU A 81 2.10 0.03 -10.15
N ILE A 82 2.43 -0.44 -11.33
CA ILE A 82 1.58 -1.32 -12.13
C ILE A 82 2.33 -2.63 -12.28
N TYR A 83 1.78 -3.71 -11.75
CA TYR A 83 2.30 -5.05 -11.93
C TYR A 83 1.75 -5.66 -13.23
N ASP A 84 2.51 -6.53 -13.87
CA ASP A 84 2.03 -7.25 -15.06
C ASP A 84 0.96 -8.29 -14.67
N ASP A 85 1.18 -8.98 -13.53
CA ASP A 85 0.28 -10.02 -13.01
C ASP A 85 -0.06 -9.84 -11.53
N PHE A 86 -1.22 -10.34 -11.10
CA PHE A 86 -1.62 -10.35 -9.68
C PHE A 86 -0.70 -11.21 -8.80
N ALA A 87 -0.13 -12.29 -9.36
CA ALA A 87 0.84 -13.13 -8.65
C ALA A 87 2.12 -12.37 -8.30
N SER A 88 2.61 -11.54 -9.22
CA SER A 88 3.82 -10.72 -9.01
C SER A 88 3.61 -9.68 -7.91
N LEU A 89 2.43 -9.06 -7.84
CA LEU A 89 2.04 -8.18 -6.75
C LEU A 89 2.05 -8.92 -5.41
N LYS A 90 1.39 -10.07 -5.33
CA LYS A 90 1.37 -10.90 -4.12
C LYS A 90 2.76 -11.38 -3.70
N ARG A 91 3.72 -11.48 -4.61
CA ARG A 91 5.10 -11.86 -4.28
C ARG A 91 5.93 -10.67 -3.79
N TYR A 92 5.94 -9.58 -4.56
CA TYR A 92 6.91 -8.49 -4.37
C TYR A 92 6.40 -7.33 -3.52
N GLU A 93 5.09 -7.20 -3.32
CA GLU A 93 4.56 -6.10 -2.52
C GLU A 93 4.78 -6.35 -1.00
N PRO A 94 5.14 -5.34 -0.21
CA PRO A 94 5.19 -5.45 1.24
C PRO A 94 3.82 -5.74 1.86
N ASN A 95 3.80 -6.49 2.98
CA ASN A 95 2.55 -6.91 3.63
C ASN A 95 1.65 -5.72 4.03
N TYR A 96 2.22 -4.63 4.52
CA TYR A 96 1.43 -3.45 4.96
C TYR A 96 0.66 -2.76 3.82
N ARG A 97 1.08 -2.94 2.56
CA ARG A 97 0.33 -2.44 1.40
C ARG A 97 -0.73 -3.44 0.95
N LYS A 98 -0.40 -4.73 0.96
CA LYS A 98 -1.39 -5.82 0.74
C LYS A 98 -2.56 -5.74 1.71
N THR A 99 -2.31 -5.48 2.99
CA THR A 99 -3.39 -5.33 3.99
C THR A 99 -4.33 -4.17 3.65
N ARG A 100 -3.82 -3.05 3.11
CA ARG A 100 -4.64 -1.92 2.65
C ARG A 100 -5.47 -2.25 1.41
N MET A 101 -5.08 -3.27 0.64
CA MET A 101 -5.85 -3.78 -0.50
C MET A 101 -6.75 -4.96 -0.14
N GLY A 102 -6.69 -5.45 1.11
CA GLY A 102 -7.54 -6.55 1.60
C GLY A 102 -6.93 -7.95 1.51
N PHE A 103 -5.70 -8.13 1.00
CA PHE A 103 -5.09 -9.46 0.79
C PHE A 103 -3.86 -9.73 1.69
N GLY A 104 -3.69 -8.93 2.74
CA GLY A 104 -2.52 -9.02 3.62
C GLY A 104 -2.65 -10.09 4.71
N LYS A 105 -1.52 -10.46 5.30
CA LYS A 105 -1.46 -11.37 6.45
C LYS A 105 -1.69 -10.60 7.75
N PRO A 106 -2.43 -11.17 8.72
CA PRO A 106 -2.61 -10.57 10.03
C PRO A 106 -1.26 -10.41 10.76
N GLN A 107 -1.23 -9.46 11.69
CA GLN A 107 -0.05 -9.26 12.53
C GLN A 107 0.11 -10.45 13.49
N LEU A 108 1.37 -10.87 13.65
CA LEU A 108 1.77 -11.83 14.67
C LEU A 108 1.63 -11.22 16.08
N PRO A 109 1.70 -12.02 17.16
CA PRO A 109 1.68 -11.49 18.52
C PRO A 109 2.73 -10.41 18.75
N ALA A 110 2.46 -9.51 19.68
CA ALA A 110 3.29 -8.33 19.95
C ALA A 110 4.77 -8.67 20.07
N ARG A 111 5.63 -7.82 19.48
CA ARG A 111 7.10 -8.02 19.42
C ARG A 111 7.73 -8.37 20.77
N LYS A 112 7.22 -7.78 21.86
CA LYS A 112 7.69 -8.05 23.24
C LYS A 112 7.48 -9.51 23.64
N SER A 113 6.28 -10.05 23.42
CA SER A 113 5.93 -11.45 23.77
C SER A 113 6.84 -12.47 23.07
N VAL A 114 7.18 -12.22 21.79
CA VAL A 114 8.08 -13.09 21.01
C VAL A 114 9.52 -13.02 21.54
N LYS A 115 9.99 -11.81 21.90
CA LYS A 115 11.33 -11.62 22.48
C LYS A 115 11.46 -12.28 23.85
N GLU A 116 10.48 -12.12 24.72
CA GLU A 116 10.46 -12.75 26.04
C GLU A 116 10.43 -14.27 25.95
N ARG A 117 9.61 -14.83 25.05
CA ARG A 117 9.58 -16.28 24.76
C ARG A 117 10.95 -16.77 24.27
N ARG A 118 11.59 -16.03 23.36
CA ARG A 118 12.92 -16.36 22.84
C ARG A 118 13.99 -16.34 23.93
N ASN A 119 14.00 -15.33 24.79
CA ASN A 119 14.97 -15.20 25.87
C ASN A 119 14.82 -16.31 26.92
N ARG A 120 13.59 -16.68 27.29
CA ARG A 120 13.32 -17.83 28.16
C ARG A 120 13.82 -19.14 27.56
N ASN A 121 13.58 -19.37 26.26
CA ASN A 121 14.02 -20.58 25.57
C ASN A 121 15.56 -20.69 25.45
N LYS A 122 16.31 -19.58 25.50
CA LYS A 122 17.79 -19.64 25.51
C LYS A 122 18.36 -20.33 26.75
N LYS A 123 17.61 -20.36 27.86
CA LYS A 123 18.03 -20.96 29.13
C LYS A 123 17.78 -22.47 29.23
N LEU A 124 17.12 -23.08 28.23
CA LEU A 124 16.70 -24.48 28.22
C LEU A 124 17.44 -25.27 27.13
N ARG A 125 17.53 -26.60 27.27
CA ARG A 125 18.18 -27.51 26.30
C ARG A 125 17.22 -28.64 25.89
N GLY A 126 17.45 -29.22 24.71
CA GLY A 126 16.67 -30.36 24.19
C GLY A 126 15.16 -30.08 24.15
N LYS A 127 14.36 -31.10 24.46
CA LYS A 127 12.88 -31.06 24.45
C LYS A 127 12.27 -30.09 25.47
N ALA A 128 13.05 -29.56 26.41
CA ALA A 128 12.57 -28.56 27.37
C ALA A 128 12.31 -27.19 26.70
N LYS A 129 12.97 -26.88 25.57
CA LYS A 129 12.65 -25.68 24.77
C LYS A 129 11.23 -25.79 24.22
N GLY A 130 10.40 -24.77 24.45
CA GLY A 130 9.02 -24.71 23.94
C GLY A 130 7.96 -25.38 24.82
N LYS A 131 8.35 -26.13 25.86
CA LYS A 131 7.43 -26.73 26.84
C LYS A 131 7.11 -25.84 28.04
N GLN A 132 7.66 -24.61 28.11
CA GLN A 132 7.26 -23.66 29.15
C GLN A 132 5.81 -23.20 28.92
N VAL A 133 4.87 -23.92 29.53
CA VAL A 133 3.56 -23.39 29.85
C VAL A 133 3.80 -22.24 30.83
N ALA A 134 3.28 -21.05 30.52
CA ALA A 134 3.31 -19.96 31.51
C ALA A 134 2.66 -20.50 32.79
N LYS A 135 3.39 -20.44 33.91
CA LYS A 135 2.81 -20.77 35.23
C LYS A 135 1.60 -19.85 35.38
N LYS A 136 0.38 -20.39 35.28
CA LYS A 136 -0.85 -19.62 35.54
C LYS A 136 -0.70 -19.08 36.96
N LYS A 137 -0.74 -17.77 37.11
CA LYS A 137 -1.06 -17.14 38.39
C LYS A 137 -2.54 -17.31 38.62
#